data_AF-A0A4P2QBB2-F1
#
_entry.id   AF-A0A4P2QBB2-F1
#
_cell.length_a   1.000
_cell.length_b   1.000
_cell.length_c   1.000
_cell.angle_alpha   90.00
_cell.angle_beta   90.00
_cell.angle_gamma   90.00
#
_symmetry.space_group_name_H-M   'P 1'
#
loop_
_entity.id
_entity.type
_entity.pdbx_description
1 polymer ?
#
loop_
_entity_poly.entity_id
_entity_poly.type
_entity_poly.pdbx_seq_one_letter_code
_entity_poly.pdbx_strand_id
1 'polypeptide(L)'
;MLARHRHRFLALTLALPAAIHAGCVVRAADTDNDVEQTTGPGVTSTTSTTGGGYGGDGGYDGEGGYGGDGGYDGEGGQGGDGGQGGDGGQDGACVPEWDGDLTVEACDELNISPAQGATRQCGDTRDEDPIGYRLCTRGFAIFGPGHAADLVDCLSDIGVQDACDQAPAEACLNRMYANACTGQAAVTCDAIVVGCNSQPFDVDQCERQLNPLSDAGVDELVGCINETDLNVSCQQAYDDCYRYVMSF
;
A
#
# COMPACT_ATOMS: atom_id res chain seq x y z
N MET A 1 85.77 -20.67 -15.91
CA MET A 1 84.63 -21.52 -15.52
C MET A 1 84.03 -20.92 -14.25
N LEU A 2 82.71 -21.02 -14.04
CA LEU A 2 81.84 -20.36 -13.02
C LEU A 2 81.13 -19.11 -13.57
N ALA A 3 79.81 -18.92 -13.49
CA ALA A 3 78.64 -19.80 -13.37
C ALA A 3 77.43 -18.93 -13.81
N ARG A 4 76.56 -19.43 -14.69
CA ARG A 4 75.32 -18.75 -15.10
C ARG A 4 74.28 -18.91 -13.98
N HIS A 5 73.91 -17.83 -13.30
CA HIS A 5 72.69 -17.81 -12.49
C HIS A 5 71.53 -17.28 -13.34
N ARG A 6 70.57 -18.18 -13.61
CA ARG A 6 69.29 -17.90 -14.26
C ARG A 6 68.34 -17.25 -13.24
N HIS A 7 67.92 -16.02 -13.49
CA HIS A 7 66.78 -15.44 -12.78
C HIS A 7 65.49 -16.09 -13.28
N ARG A 8 64.83 -16.86 -12.41
CA ARG A 8 63.47 -17.34 -12.60
C ARG A 8 62.52 -16.18 -12.25
N PHE A 9 61.95 -15.54 -13.26
CA PHE A 9 60.76 -14.71 -13.09
C PHE A 9 59.57 -15.66 -12.97
N LEU A 10 59.05 -15.84 -11.76
CA LEU A 10 57.72 -16.40 -11.52
C LEU A 10 56.71 -15.31 -11.89
N ALA A 11 56.16 -15.37 -13.10
CA ALA A 11 54.97 -14.63 -13.46
C ALA A 11 53.78 -15.24 -12.71
N LEU A 12 53.43 -14.66 -11.57
CA LEU A 12 52.21 -14.97 -10.85
C LEU A 12 51.06 -14.29 -11.60
N THR A 13 50.50 -14.96 -12.60
CA THR A 13 49.24 -14.55 -13.21
C THR A 13 48.12 -14.76 -12.19
N LEU A 14 47.80 -13.68 -11.48
CA LEU A 14 46.66 -13.59 -10.59
C LEU A 14 45.41 -13.49 -11.48
N ALA A 15 44.82 -14.64 -11.80
CA ALA A 15 43.51 -14.72 -12.40
C ALA A 15 42.49 -14.29 -11.33
N LEU A 16 42.09 -13.01 -11.35
CA LEU A 16 40.91 -12.59 -10.61
C LEU A 16 39.69 -13.25 -11.29
N PRO A 17 38.88 -14.05 -10.57
CA PRO A 17 37.55 -14.36 -11.06
C PRO A 17 36.78 -13.03 -11.13
N ALA A 18 36.20 -12.74 -12.29
CA ALA A 18 35.20 -11.70 -12.40
C ALA A 18 34.03 -12.09 -11.47
N ALA A 19 34.02 -11.52 -10.26
CA ALA A 19 32.84 -11.51 -9.44
C ALA A 19 31.79 -10.75 -10.25
N ILE A 20 30.77 -11.47 -10.72
CA ILE A 20 29.56 -10.86 -11.27
C ILE A 20 28.93 -10.17 -10.06
N HIS A 21 29.08 -8.86 -9.98
CA HIS A 21 28.50 -8.06 -8.90
C HIS A 21 26.99 -8.03 -9.16
N ALA A 22 26.26 -8.93 -8.51
CA ALA A 22 24.82 -9.07 -8.64
C ALA A 22 24.13 -8.04 -7.75
N GLY A 23 24.09 -6.78 -8.20
CA GLY A 23 23.14 -5.82 -7.66
C GLY A 23 21.72 -6.20 -8.03
N CYS A 24 20.78 -5.97 -7.12
CA CYS A 24 19.37 -5.96 -7.48
C CYS A 24 19.09 -4.67 -8.23
N VAL A 25 18.79 -4.77 -9.53
CA VAL A 25 18.30 -3.63 -10.31
C VAL A 25 16.91 -3.98 -10.80
N VAL A 26 15.91 -3.38 -10.16
CA VAL A 26 14.51 -3.54 -10.52
C VAL A 26 14.16 -2.42 -11.50
N ARG A 27 13.64 -2.81 -12.66
CA ARG A 27 12.98 -1.85 -13.57
C ARG A 27 11.51 -1.88 -13.19
N ALA A 28 10.97 -0.74 -12.78
CA ALA A 28 9.53 -0.60 -12.57
C ALA A 28 8.81 -1.09 -13.83
N ALA A 29 7.79 -1.93 -13.65
CA ALA A 29 6.89 -2.26 -14.74
C ALA A 29 6.05 -1.02 -15.00
N ASP A 30 6.05 -0.50 -16.23
CA ASP A 30 5.06 0.50 -16.67
C ASP A 30 3.67 -0.12 -16.43
N THR A 31 2.97 0.34 -15.39
CA THR A 31 1.54 0.09 -15.17
C THR A 31 0.67 1.09 -15.93
N ASP A 32 1.29 1.99 -16.69
CA ASP A 32 0.71 2.88 -17.69
C ASP A 32 -0.03 2.05 -18.74
N ASN A 33 -1.26 1.66 -18.45
CA ASN A 33 -2.21 1.17 -19.42
C ASN A 33 -2.64 2.40 -20.26
N ASP A 34 -1.74 2.86 -21.12
CA ASP A 34 -2.00 3.87 -22.13
C ASP A 34 -3.10 3.36 -23.04
N VAL A 35 -4.33 3.83 -22.78
CA VAL A 35 -5.45 3.77 -23.72
C VAL A 35 -5.16 4.75 -24.86
N GLU A 36 -4.10 4.52 -25.64
CA GLU A 36 -3.84 5.27 -26.87
C GLU A 36 -2.85 4.59 -27.83
N GLN A 37 -3.17 3.36 -28.26
CA GLN A 37 -2.72 2.89 -29.58
C GLN A 37 -3.86 2.30 -30.40
N THR A 38 -4.72 3.18 -30.93
CA THR A 38 -5.47 2.88 -32.16
C THR A 38 -5.47 4.07 -33.12
N THR A 39 -4.36 4.24 -33.86
CA THR A 39 -4.42 4.92 -35.16
C THR A 39 -3.54 4.22 -36.20
N GLY A 40 -4.11 3.19 -36.82
CA GLY A 40 -3.62 2.58 -38.05
C GLY A 40 -4.80 2.30 -38.99
N PRO A 41 -4.77 2.74 -40.25
CA PRO A 41 -5.97 2.86 -41.07
C PRO A 41 -6.35 1.52 -41.71
N GLY A 42 -7.63 1.16 -41.56
CA GLY A 42 -8.30 0.27 -42.49
C GLY A 42 -8.73 -1.07 -41.89
N VAL A 43 -9.87 -1.08 -41.20
CA VAL A 43 -10.84 -2.17 -41.34
C VAL A 43 -12.25 -1.59 -41.20
N THR A 44 -13.00 -1.64 -42.30
CA THR A 44 -14.43 -1.31 -42.35
C THR A 44 -15.24 -2.54 -41.93
N SER A 45 -16.12 -2.32 -40.95
CA SER A 45 -17.44 -2.92 -40.69
C SER A 45 -17.74 -4.37 -41.14
N THR A 46 -18.24 -5.23 -40.24
CA THR A 46 -19.69 -5.55 -40.17
C THR A 46 -20.07 -6.47 -38.99
N THR A 47 -21.24 -6.13 -38.45
CA THR A 47 -22.25 -6.88 -37.66
C THR A 47 -22.28 -8.40 -37.81
N SER A 48 -22.49 -9.12 -36.69
CA SER A 48 -23.77 -9.80 -36.35
C SER A 48 -23.61 -10.94 -35.34
N THR A 49 -24.30 -10.81 -34.19
CA THR A 49 -25.15 -11.81 -33.50
C THR A 49 -24.63 -13.24 -33.23
N THR A 50 -24.69 -13.71 -31.98
CA THR A 50 -25.69 -14.69 -31.44
C THR A 50 -25.14 -15.48 -30.23
N GLY A 51 -25.96 -15.60 -29.17
CA GLY A 51 -25.91 -16.65 -28.15
C GLY A 51 -25.35 -16.14 -26.80
N GLY A 52 -26.09 -16.07 -25.69
CA GLY A 52 -27.31 -16.76 -25.28
C GLY A 52 -27.04 -17.41 -23.92
N GLY A 53 -27.73 -16.97 -22.86
CA GLY A 53 -27.56 -17.53 -21.52
C GLY A 53 -28.41 -16.77 -20.49
N TYR A 54 -29.55 -17.35 -20.17
CA TYR A 54 -30.61 -16.82 -19.31
C TYR A 54 -30.33 -17.10 -17.83
N GLY A 55 -30.90 -16.27 -16.95
CA GLY A 55 -31.54 -16.75 -15.72
C GLY A 55 -30.93 -16.24 -14.42
N GLY A 56 -31.71 -15.46 -13.66
CA GLY A 56 -31.43 -15.13 -12.27
C GLY A 56 -32.21 -13.93 -11.75
N ASP A 57 -33.53 -13.97 -11.80
CA ASP A 57 -34.40 -13.04 -11.07
C ASP A 57 -34.38 -13.35 -9.56
N GLY A 58 -34.42 -12.31 -8.73
CA GLY A 58 -35.11 -12.33 -7.45
C GLY A 58 -34.22 -12.22 -6.20
N GLY A 59 -34.42 -11.14 -5.44
CA GLY A 59 -33.81 -10.96 -4.12
C GLY A 59 -34.20 -9.67 -3.39
N TYR A 60 -35.50 -9.43 -3.27
CA TYR A 60 -36.24 -8.62 -2.26
C TYR A 60 -35.65 -7.33 -1.71
N ASP A 61 -36.40 -6.24 -1.91
CA ASP A 61 -36.29 -4.98 -1.20
C ASP A 61 -36.31 -5.20 0.33
N GLY A 62 -35.27 -4.71 1.01
CA GLY A 62 -35.29 -4.57 2.48
C GLY A 62 -36.23 -3.45 2.86
N GLU A 63 -37.35 -3.81 3.50
CA GLU A 63 -38.34 -2.86 4.01
C GLU A 63 -37.70 -1.87 4.99
N GLY A 64 -37.94 -0.58 4.74
CA GLY A 64 -37.51 0.52 5.59
C GLY A 64 -38.10 0.44 7.00
N GLY A 65 -37.34 0.97 7.96
CA GLY A 65 -37.67 0.97 9.38
C GLY A 65 -39.03 1.59 9.70
N TYR A 66 -39.69 1.01 10.69
CA TYR A 66 -40.94 1.50 11.25
C TYR A 66 -40.71 2.86 11.93
N GLY A 67 -41.32 3.92 11.39
CA GLY A 67 -41.47 5.20 12.08
C GLY A 67 -42.34 5.05 13.32
N GLY A 68 -41.88 5.57 14.45
CA GLY A 68 -42.59 5.52 15.72
C GLY A 68 -43.90 6.33 15.69
N ASP A 69 -44.95 5.76 16.29
CA ASP A 69 -46.24 6.43 16.48
C ASP A 69 -46.10 7.64 17.42
N GLY A 70 -46.63 8.78 16.97
CA GLY A 70 -46.64 10.05 17.70
C GLY A 70 -47.50 10.01 18.96
N GLY A 71 -46.88 10.40 20.08
CA GLY A 71 -47.57 10.77 21.31
C GLY A 71 -48.17 12.16 21.21
N TYR A 72 -49.41 12.29 21.68
CA TYR A 72 -50.21 13.51 21.77
C TYR A 72 -49.62 14.49 22.80
N ASP A 73 -49.74 15.78 22.49
CA ASP A 73 -49.54 16.93 23.38
C ASP A 73 -48.13 17.11 23.97
N GLY A 74 -47.29 17.87 23.26
CA GLY A 74 -46.03 18.37 23.81
C GLY A 74 -45.19 19.10 22.75
N GLU A 75 -44.59 20.21 23.13
CA GLU A 75 -43.83 21.13 22.29
C GLU A 75 -42.77 20.43 21.43
N GLY A 76 -42.64 20.86 20.17
CA GLY A 76 -41.81 20.24 19.15
C GLY A 76 -40.35 20.08 19.54
N GLY A 77 -39.93 18.84 19.77
CA GLY A 77 -38.54 18.45 19.80
C GLY A 77 -38.00 18.33 18.38
N GLN A 78 -36.80 18.88 18.15
CA GLN A 78 -36.05 18.67 16.91
C GLN A 78 -35.76 17.17 16.77
N GLY A 79 -36.18 16.58 15.64
CA GLY A 79 -35.86 15.20 15.31
C GLY A 79 -34.35 15.05 15.24
N GLY A 80 -33.81 14.10 16.00
CA GLY A 80 -32.40 13.75 15.94
C GLY A 80 -32.08 13.17 14.56
N ASP A 81 -30.91 13.53 14.04
CA ASP A 81 -30.36 12.94 12.83
C ASP A 81 -30.23 11.43 13.03
N GLY A 82 -30.82 10.67 12.11
CA GLY A 82 -30.76 9.22 12.11
C GLY A 82 -29.30 8.76 12.09
N GLY A 83 -28.93 7.93 13.05
CA GLY A 83 -27.63 7.27 13.05
C GLY A 83 -27.44 6.51 11.74
N GLN A 84 -26.26 6.68 11.13
CA GLN A 84 -25.83 5.88 10.00
C GLN A 84 -25.85 4.40 10.42
N GLY A 85 -26.56 3.60 9.63
CA GLY A 85 -26.75 2.18 9.88
C GLY A 85 -25.42 1.44 9.88
N GLY A 86 -25.28 0.48 10.79
CA GLY A 86 -24.08 -0.31 10.91
C GLY A 86 -23.84 -1.20 9.69
N ASP A 87 -22.56 -1.32 9.32
CA ASP A 87 -22.10 -2.25 8.29
C ASP A 87 -22.15 -3.69 8.81
N GLY A 88 -23.27 -4.35 8.50
CA GLY A 88 -23.40 -5.79 8.60
C GLY A 88 -22.88 -6.47 7.34
N GLY A 89 -21.80 -7.26 7.46
CA GLY A 89 -21.41 -8.21 6.43
C GLY A 89 -19.94 -8.65 6.51
N GLN A 90 -19.66 -9.69 7.30
CA GLN A 90 -18.36 -10.38 7.34
C GLN A 90 -18.09 -11.26 6.10
N ASP A 91 -18.44 -10.77 4.91
CA ASP A 91 -18.10 -11.34 3.60
C ASP A 91 -17.86 -10.19 2.57
N GLY A 92 -17.37 -9.04 3.05
CA GLY A 92 -17.16 -7.84 2.24
C GLY A 92 -16.08 -8.04 1.17
N ALA A 93 -16.34 -7.53 -0.03
CA ALA A 93 -15.31 -7.38 -1.05
C ALA A 93 -14.11 -6.61 -0.45
N CYS A 94 -12.89 -7.04 -0.77
CA CYS A 94 -11.68 -6.32 -0.40
C CYS A 94 -11.74 -4.86 -0.91
N VAL A 95 -11.04 -3.96 -0.23
CA VAL A 95 -10.94 -2.55 -0.63
C VAL A 95 -10.00 -2.46 -1.82
N PRO A 96 -10.46 -1.97 -2.99
CA PRO A 96 -9.58 -1.76 -4.12
C PRO A 96 -8.82 -0.42 -3.98
N GLU A 97 -7.70 -0.30 -4.68
CA GLU A 97 -6.79 0.84 -4.55
C GLU A 97 -7.45 2.20 -4.86
N TRP A 98 -8.42 2.23 -5.76
CA TRP A 98 -9.03 3.46 -6.28
C TRP A 98 -10.28 3.94 -5.51
N ASP A 99 -10.73 3.20 -4.49
CA ASP A 99 -11.99 3.47 -3.79
C ASP A 99 -11.81 4.48 -2.64
N GLY A 100 -11.42 5.71 -2.97
CA GLY A 100 -11.27 6.79 -2.00
C GLY A 100 -11.15 8.16 -2.65
N ASP A 101 -11.79 9.17 -2.04
CA ASP A 101 -11.72 10.58 -2.44
C ASP A 101 -11.14 11.50 -1.35
N LEU A 102 -10.68 10.90 -0.24
CA LEU A 102 -10.02 11.62 0.84
C LEU A 102 -8.65 12.13 0.40
N THR A 103 -8.24 13.23 1.02
CA THR A 103 -6.94 13.85 0.84
C THR A 103 -6.21 13.92 2.17
N VAL A 104 -4.93 14.29 2.15
CA VAL A 104 -4.09 14.38 3.35
C VAL A 104 -4.67 15.33 4.42
N GLU A 105 -5.47 16.31 4.01
CA GLU A 105 -6.19 17.22 4.91
C GLU A 105 -7.17 16.49 5.84
N ALA A 106 -7.68 15.31 5.47
CA ALA A 106 -8.51 14.48 6.36
C ALA A 106 -7.77 14.09 7.65
N CYS A 107 -6.44 14.01 7.62
CA CYS A 107 -5.63 13.74 8.81
C CYS A 107 -5.72 14.86 9.86
N ASP A 108 -5.95 16.11 9.45
CA ASP A 108 -6.05 17.27 10.37
C ASP A 108 -7.37 17.26 11.16
N GLU A 109 -8.39 16.59 10.63
CA GLU A 109 -9.71 16.47 11.26
C GLU A 109 -9.77 15.36 12.31
N LEU A 110 -8.77 14.47 12.36
CA LEU A 110 -8.71 13.38 13.32
C LEU A 110 -8.53 13.89 14.75
N ASN A 111 -9.15 13.21 15.72
CA ASN A 111 -8.96 13.49 17.16
C ASN A 111 -7.49 13.42 17.60
N ILE A 112 -6.70 12.61 16.90
CA ILE A 112 -5.27 12.39 17.12
C ILE A 112 -4.39 13.42 16.40
N SER A 113 -4.95 14.46 15.75
CA SER A 113 -4.14 15.42 15.00
C SER A 113 -3.50 16.48 15.91
N PRO A 114 -2.35 17.06 15.51
CA PRO A 114 -1.78 18.24 16.14
C PRO A 114 -2.75 19.42 16.18
N ALA A 115 -3.60 19.58 15.16
CA ALA A 115 -4.61 20.64 15.09
C ALA A 115 -5.65 20.52 16.21
N GLN A 116 -5.98 19.30 16.64
CA GLN A 116 -6.83 19.03 17.81
C GLN A 116 -6.06 19.15 19.15
N GLY A 117 -4.76 19.44 19.12
CA GLY A 117 -3.91 19.65 20.29
C GLY A 117 -3.38 18.37 20.93
N ALA A 118 -3.38 17.25 20.19
CA ALA A 118 -2.93 15.93 20.65
C ALA A 118 -1.41 15.87 20.92
N THR A 119 -0.59 16.66 20.20
CA THR A 119 0.88 16.76 20.38
C THR A 119 1.32 17.03 21.82
N ARG A 120 0.51 17.78 22.57
CA ARG A 120 0.77 18.13 23.98
C ARG A 120 0.78 16.93 24.94
N GLN A 121 0.55 15.72 24.44
CA GLN A 121 0.50 14.51 25.23
C GLN A 121 1.63 13.53 24.86
N CYS A 122 2.33 13.76 23.75
CA CYS A 122 3.28 12.80 23.19
C CYS A 122 4.75 13.24 23.34
N GLY A 123 5.62 12.26 23.61
CA GLY A 123 7.05 12.47 23.79
C GLY A 123 7.45 13.14 25.12
N ASP A 124 8.73 13.10 25.44
CA ASP A 124 9.28 13.67 26.68
C ASP A 124 9.10 15.19 26.77
N THR A 125 9.11 15.88 25.63
CA THR A 125 8.92 17.32 25.52
C THR A 125 7.46 17.74 25.36
N ARG A 126 6.53 16.79 25.18
CA ARG A 126 5.11 17.07 24.92
C ARG A 126 4.88 17.89 23.65
N ASP A 127 5.72 17.68 22.65
CA ASP A 127 5.69 18.36 21.35
C ASP A 127 5.89 17.38 20.18
N GLU A 128 5.78 16.07 20.45
CA GLU A 128 5.92 15.06 19.40
C GLU A 128 4.59 14.86 18.68
N ASP A 129 4.64 14.71 17.36
CA ASP A 129 3.44 14.38 16.58
C ASP A 129 2.94 12.97 16.93
N PRO A 130 1.62 12.83 17.19
CA PRO A 130 0.99 11.54 17.46
C PRO A 130 1.27 10.51 16.37
N ILE A 131 1.56 9.28 16.77
CA ILE A 131 1.98 8.21 15.85
C ILE A 131 0.93 7.93 14.77
N GLY A 132 -0.35 7.89 15.13
CA GLY A 132 -1.42 7.69 14.16
C GLY A 132 -1.58 8.85 13.18
N TYR A 133 -1.27 10.08 13.58
CA TYR A 133 -1.28 11.23 12.66
C TYR A 133 -0.11 11.17 11.65
N ARG A 134 1.09 10.83 12.11
CA ARG A 134 2.24 10.61 11.21
C ARG A 134 1.98 9.46 10.25
N LEU A 135 1.37 8.36 10.74
CA LEU A 135 0.93 7.25 9.91
C LEU A 135 -0.12 7.69 8.87
N CYS A 136 -1.11 8.50 9.24
CA CYS A 136 -2.12 9.02 8.32
C CYS A 136 -1.48 9.82 7.18
N THR A 137 -0.64 10.80 7.52
CA THR A 137 0.01 11.67 6.53
C THR A 137 0.98 10.91 5.63
N ARG A 138 1.76 9.96 6.19
CA ARG A 138 2.61 9.07 5.41
C ARG A 138 1.78 8.15 4.52
N GLY A 139 0.66 7.64 5.02
CA GLY A 139 -0.24 6.74 4.30
C GLY A 139 -0.72 7.32 2.97
N PHE A 140 -1.12 8.59 2.93
CA PHE A 140 -1.49 9.26 1.67
C PHE A 140 -0.34 9.40 0.66
N ALA A 141 0.91 9.29 1.08
CA ALA A 141 2.06 9.34 0.18
C ALA A 141 2.40 7.98 -0.43
N ILE A 142 2.02 6.87 0.21
CA ILE A 142 2.49 5.52 -0.16
C ILE A 142 1.38 4.51 -0.44
N PHE A 143 0.17 4.73 0.07
CA PHE A 143 -0.96 3.83 -0.13
C PHE A 143 -1.86 4.28 -1.25
N GLY A 144 -2.56 3.31 -1.84
CA GLY A 144 -3.67 3.57 -2.74
C GLY A 144 -4.75 4.43 -2.09
N PRO A 145 -5.44 5.31 -2.83
CA PRO A 145 -6.52 6.15 -2.29
C PRO A 145 -7.53 5.42 -1.40
N GLY A 146 -8.01 4.24 -1.81
CA GLY A 146 -8.97 3.46 -1.02
C GLY A 146 -8.38 2.86 0.26
N HIS A 147 -7.12 2.42 0.21
CA HIS A 147 -6.42 1.91 1.39
C HIS A 147 -6.10 3.05 2.39
N ALA A 148 -5.70 4.22 1.88
CA ALA A 148 -5.52 5.41 2.70
C ALA A 148 -6.85 5.83 3.36
N ALA A 149 -7.97 5.74 2.65
CA ALA A 149 -9.28 6.02 3.21
C ALA A 149 -9.69 5.02 4.31
N ASP A 150 -9.49 3.71 4.10
CA ASP A 150 -9.75 2.67 5.12
C ASP A 150 -8.89 2.85 6.38
N LEU A 151 -7.65 3.31 6.20
CA LEU A 151 -6.76 3.67 7.30
C LEU A 151 -7.28 4.87 8.07
N VAL A 152 -7.66 5.95 7.38
CA VAL A 152 -8.23 7.17 8.01
C VAL A 152 -9.51 6.86 8.77
N ASP A 153 -10.39 6.05 8.19
CA ASP A 153 -11.62 5.58 8.81
C ASP A 153 -11.34 4.94 10.19
N CYS A 154 -10.41 3.98 10.24
CA CYS A 154 -10.02 3.36 11.51
C CYS A 154 -9.36 4.35 12.48
N LEU A 155 -8.47 5.22 11.99
CA LEU A 155 -7.77 6.19 12.83
C LEU A 155 -8.73 7.22 13.45
N SER A 156 -9.88 7.47 12.81
CA SER A 156 -10.91 8.39 13.32
C SER A 156 -11.56 7.92 14.62
N ASP A 157 -11.58 6.61 14.85
CA ASP A 157 -12.08 5.97 16.08
C ASP A 157 -11.11 6.11 17.26
N ILE A 158 -9.84 6.45 17.01
CA ILE A 158 -8.85 6.63 18.06
C ILE A 158 -9.13 7.93 18.81
N GLY A 159 -9.43 7.81 20.11
CA GLY A 159 -9.61 8.97 20.97
C GLY A 159 -8.29 9.69 21.26
N VAL A 160 -8.37 11.00 21.52
CA VAL A 160 -7.20 11.84 21.82
C VAL A 160 -6.36 11.34 23.00
N GLN A 161 -6.95 10.61 23.93
CA GLN A 161 -6.25 10.01 25.07
C GLN A 161 -5.28 8.88 24.66
N ASP A 162 -5.53 8.24 23.52
CA ASP A 162 -4.75 7.13 22.98
C ASP A 162 -3.87 7.61 21.79
N ALA A 163 -3.81 8.92 21.52
CA ALA A 163 -3.11 9.49 20.36
C ALA A 163 -1.62 9.13 20.31
N CYS A 164 -1.00 8.96 21.48
CA CYS A 164 0.42 8.62 21.60
C CYS A 164 0.67 7.11 21.69
N ASP A 165 -0.39 6.30 21.75
CA ASP A 165 -0.27 4.87 21.87
C ASP A 165 -0.07 4.23 20.49
N GLN A 166 0.98 3.42 20.38
CA GLN A 166 1.32 2.75 19.13
C GLN A 166 0.34 1.63 18.78
N ALA A 167 -0.15 0.89 19.78
CA ALA A 167 -0.97 -0.30 19.54
C ALA A 167 -2.28 -0.03 18.76
N PRO A 168 -3.07 1.03 19.06
CA PRO A 168 -4.25 1.36 18.27
C PRO A 168 -3.93 1.73 16.81
N ALA A 169 -2.89 2.53 16.58
CA ALA A 169 -2.47 2.90 15.23
C ALA A 169 -2.00 1.68 14.42
N GLU A 170 -1.22 0.78 15.05
CA GLU A 170 -0.82 -0.48 14.43
C GLU A 170 -2.01 -1.39 14.13
N ALA A 171 -3.03 -1.42 14.99
CA ALA A 171 -4.24 -2.19 14.72
C ALA A 171 -4.97 -1.67 13.48
N CYS A 172 -5.03 -0.35 13.28
CA CYS A 172 -5.59 0.26 12.08
C CYS A 172 -4.78 -0.05 10.82
N LEU A 173 -3.45 0.03 10.91
CA LEU A 173 -2.58 -0.39 9.81
C LEU A 173 -2.83 -1.85 9.42
N ASN A 174 -2.87 -2.75 10.41
CA ASN A 174 -3.11 -4.17 10.18
C ASN A 174 -4.50 -4.45 9.58
N ARG A 175 -5.54 -3.69 9.97
CA ARG A 175 -6.88 -3.75 9.37
C ARG A 175 -6.79 -3.40 7.88
N MET A 176 -6.16 -2.29 7.54
CA MET A 176 -5.99 -1.86 6.15
C MET A 176 -5.28 -2.92 5.30
N TYR A 177 -4.18 -3.50 5.80
CA TYR A 177 -3.50 -4.61 5.12
C TYR A 177 -4.40 -5.85 4.96
N ALA A 178 -5.23 -6.18 5.96
CA ALA A 178 -6.14 -7.31 5.90
C ALA A 178 -7.31 -7.09 4.91
N ASN A 179 -7.70 -5.83 4.70
CA ASN A 179 -8.76 -5.43 3.79
C ASN A 179 -8.29 -5.24 2.34
N ALA A 180 -6.98 -5.12 2.11
CA ALA A 180 -6.43 -4.91 0.78
C ALA A 180 -6.68 -6.10 -0.15
N CYS A 181 -7.02 -5.82 -1.41
CA CYS A 181 -7.23 -6.86 -2.40
C CYS A 181 -5.95 -7.63 -2.72
N THR A 182 -6.08 -8.95 -2.89
CA THR A 182 -4.94 -9.80 -3.25
C THR A 182 -4.57 -9.63 -4.73
N GLY A 183 -3.27 -9.79 -5.04
CA GLY A 183 -2.75 -9.80 -6.41
C GLY A 183 -2.53 -8.43 -7.04
N GLN A 184 -2.79 -7.33 -6.32
CA GLN A 184 -2.48 -5.97 -6.79
C GLN A 184 -0.98 -5.80 -7.03
N ALA A 185 -0.15 -6.45 -6.22
CA ALA A 185 1.30 -6.37 -6.32
C ALA A 185 1.98 -7.44 -7.19
N ALA A 186 1.22 -8.38 -7.78
CA ALA A 186 1.82 -9.56 -8.42
C ALA A 186 2.83 -9.19 -9.53
N VAL A 187 2.47 -8.25 -10.40
CA VAL A 187 3.34 -7.79 -11.50
C VAL A 187 4.62 -7.13 -10.97
N THR A 188 4.49 -6.31 -9.93
CA THR A 188 5.62 -5.63 -9.28
C THR A 188 6.55 -6.64 -8.59
N CYS A 189 5.99 -7.60 -7.86
CA CYS A 189 6.79 -8.62 -7.19
C CYS A 189 7.52 -9.53 -8.19
N ASP A 190 6.91 -9.87 -9.33
CA ASP A 190 7.57 -10.55 -10.44
C ASP A 190 8.72 -9.72 -11.02
N ALA A 191 8.53 -8.40 -11.19
CA ALA A 191 9.59 -7.49 -11.66
C ALA A 191 10.75 -7.43 -10.66
N ILE A 192 10.48 -7.42 -9.35
CA ILE A 192 11.51 -7.48 -8.31
C ILE A 192 12.28 -8.81 -8.39
N VAL A 193 11.58 -9.95 -8.53
CA VAL A 193 12.22 -11.28 -8.71
C VAL A 193 13.16 -11.30 -9.91
N VAL A 194 12.74 -10.71 -11.03
CA VAL A 194 13.60 -10.58 -12.22
C VAL A 194 14.83 -9.73 -11.90
N GLY A 195 14.64 -8.59 -11.21
CA GLY A 195 15.74 -7.72 -10.76
C GLY A 195 16.72 -8.40 -9.80
N CYS A 196 16.23 -9.35 -9.00
CA CYS A 196 17.04 -10.16 -8.08
C CYS A 196 18.00 -11.13 -8.80
N ASN A 197 17.94 -11.32 -10.12
CA ASN A 197 18.89 -12.13 -10.89
C ASN A 197 19.16 -13.54 -10.28
N SER A 198 18.08 -14.30 -9.97
CA SER A 198 18.14 -15.64 -9.36
C SER A 198 18.59 -15.70 -7.89
N GLN A 199 18.74 -14.56 -7.22
CA GLN A 199 18.84 -14.53 -5.75
C GLN A 199 17.50 -15.00 -5.13
N PRO A 200 17.53 -15.67 -3.96
CA PRO A 200 16.31 -16.00 -3.23
C PRO A 200 15.51 -14.73 -2.89
N PHE A 201 14.21 -14.81 -3.08
CA PHE A 201 13.25 -13.74 -2.79
C PHE A 201 11.90 -14.33 -2.40
N ASP A 202 11.29 -13.79 -1.35
CA ASP A 202 9.99 -14.22 -0.83
C ASP A 202 8.86 -13.44 -1.51
N VAL A 203 8.31 -14.03 -2.58
CA VAL A 203 7.22 -13.44 -3.38
C VAL A 203 5.94 -13.31 -2.55
N ASP A 204 5.65 -14.28 -1.68
CA ASP A 204 4.44 -14.26 -0.86
C ASP A 204 4.50 -13.09 0.15
N GLN A 205 5.68 -12.82 0.73
CA GLN A 205 5.89 -11.65 1.57
C GLN A 205 5.72 -10.36 0.76
N CYS A 206 6.34 -10.29 -0.42
CA CYS A 206 6.23 -9.14 -1.29
C CYS A 206 4.77 -8.80 -1.61
N GLU A 207 3.97 -9.77 -2.06
CA GLU A 207 2.58 -9.52 -2.43
C GLU A 207 1.76 -9.03 -1.22
N ARG A 208 1.89 -9.66 -0.05
CA ARG A 208 1.18 -9.21 1.16
C ARG A 208 1.53 -7.79 1.56
N GLN A 209 2.79 -7.40 1.38
CA GLN A 209 3.30 -6.09 1.79
C GLN A 209 3.02 -4.99 0.78
N LEU A 210 2.98 -5.31 -0.51
CA LEU A 210 2.82 -4.33 -1.58
C LEU A 210 1.38 -4.13 -2.04
N ASN A 211 0.44 -5.04 -1.73
CA ASN A 211 -0.95 -4.89 -2.14
C ASN A 211 -1.58 -3.51 -1.80
N PRO A 212 -1.38 -2.93 -0.60
CA PRO A 212 -1.99 -1.64 -0.31
C PRO A 212 -1.22 -0.43 -0.85
N LEU A 213 0.00 -0.60 -1.39
CA LEU A 213 0.77 0.53 -1.89
C LEU A 213 0.21 1.06 -3.21
N SER A 214 0.31 2.37 -3.39
CA SER A 214 0.12 3.01 -4.69
C SER A 214 1.36 2.87 -5.56
N ASP A 215 1.22 3.21 -6.85
CA ASP A 215 2.37 3.30 -7.77
C ASP A 215 3.50 4.17 -7.19
N ALA A 216 3.16 5.30 -6.55
CA ALA A 216 4.16 6.18 -5.93
C ALA A 216 4.91 5.52 -4.76
N GLY A 217 4.19 4.73 -3.95
CA GLY A 217 4.79 3.97 -2.86
C GLY A 217 5.69 2.83 -3.36
N VAL A 218 5.27 2.16 -4.44
CA VAL A 218 6.08 1.15 -5.14
C VAL A 218 7.34 1.77 -5.74
N ASP A 219 7.23 2.94 -6.37
CA ASP A 219 8.37 3.65 -6.94
C ASP A 219 9.39 4.05 -5.88
N GLU A 220 8.94 4.53 -4.72
CA GLU A 220 9.84 4.85 -3.60
C GLU A 220 10.61 3.61 -3.13
N LEU A 221 9.92 2.47 -3.01
CA LEU A 221 10.53 1.20 -2.63
C LEU A 221 11.55 0.72 -3.66
N VAL A 222 11.18 0.71 -4.94
CA VAL A 222 12.04 0.28 -6.04
C VAL A 222 13.26 1.20 -6.18
N GLY A 223 13.06 2.50 -6.00
CA GLY A 223 14.14 3.49 -5.94
C GLY A 223 15.15 3.15 -4.85
N CYS A 224 14.67 2.88 -3.63
CA CYS A 224 15.53 2.47 -2.52
C CYS A 224 16.32 1.17 -2.82
N ILE A 225 15.64 0.15 -3.36
CA ILE A 225 16.30 -1.13 -3.70
C ILE A 225 17.44 -0.91 -4.71
N ASN A 226 17.21 -0.06 -5.71
CA ASN A 226 18.19 0.27 -6.75
C ASN A 226 19.39 1.08 -6.25
N GLU A 227 19.25 1.79 -5.12
CA GLU A 227 20.33 2.55 -4.47
C GLU A 227 21.11 1.73 -3.43
N THR A 228 20.66 0.51 -3.12
CA THR A 228 21.25 -0.33 -2.08
C THR A 228 22.61 -0.90 -2.50
N ASP A 229 23.52 -1.10 -1.53
CA ASP A 229 24.84 -1.68 -1.77
C ASP A 229 24.76 -3.10 -2.36
N LEU A 230 25.67 -3.43 -3.28
CA LEU A 230 25.74 -4.70 -3.99
C LEU A 230 26.15 -5.89 -3.08
N ASN A 231 26.40 -5.63 -1.80
CA ASN A 231 26.89 -6.61 -0.82
C ASN A 231 25.79 -7.23 0.06
N VAL A 232 24.53 -6.81 -0.07
CA VAL A 232 23.39 -7.43 0.61
C VAL A 232 22.62 -8.35 -0.34
N SER A 233 21.87 -9.31 0.20
CA SER A 233 20.99 -10.15 -0.60
C SER A 233 19.79 -9.36 -1.12
N CYS A 234 19.13 -9.86 -2.18
CA CYS A 234 17.93 -9.20 -2.71
C CYS A 234 16.83 -9.07 -1.65
N GLN A 235 16.57 -10.16 -0.91
CA GLN A 235 15.62 -10.15 0.20
C GLN A 235 15.98 -9.11 1.27
N GLN A 236 17.25 -9.00 1.64
CA GLN A 236 17.68 -8.04 2.65
C GLN A 236 17.50 -6.59 2.17
N ALA A 237 17.88 -6.29 0.93
CA ALA A 237 17.65 -4.98 0.32
C ALA A 237 16.17 -4.61 0.35
N TYR A 238 15.31 -5.55 -0.06
CA TYR A 238 13.86 -5.39 -0.02
C TYR A 238 13.34 -5.16 1.41
N ASP A 239 13.72 -5.99 2.39
CA ASP A 239 13.24 -5.85 3.76
C ASP A 239 13.68 -4.53 4.41
N ASP A 240 14.92 -4.09 4.12
CA ASP A 240 15.46 -2.83 4.62
C ASP A 240 14.76 -1.62 3.98
N CYS A 241 14.55 -1.66 2.66
CA CYS A 241 13.85 -0.60 1.93
C CYS A 241 12.36 -0.54 2.25
N TYR A 242 11.69 -1.68 2.43
CA TYR A 242 10.30 -1.71 2.88
C TYR A 242 10.16 -1.09 4.26
N ARG A 243 11.06 -1.41 5.21
CA ARG A 243 11.08 -0.77 6.53
C ARG A 243 11.33 0.74 6.45
N TYR A 244 12.14 1.18 5.50
CA TYR A 244 12.38 2.60 5.25
C TYR A 244 11.12 3.31 4.73
N VAL A 245 10.47 2.77 3.69
CA VAL A 245 9.23 3.33 3.13
C VAL A 245 8.10 3.35 4.18
N MET A 246 8.01 2.31 5.01
CA MET A 246 7.01 2.19 6.06
C MET A 246 7.34 2.96 7.36
N SER A 247 8.41 3.75 7.40
CA SER A 247 8.77 4.51 8.60
C SER A 247 7.95 5.80 8.73
N PHE A 248 7.46 6.07 9.95
CA PHE A 248 6.67 7.26 10.30
C PHE A 248 6.94 7.76 11.72
#